data_AF-A0A942V521-F1
#
_entry.id   AF-A0A942V521-F1
#
_cell.length_a   1.000
_cell.length_b   1.000
_cell.length_c   1.000
_cell.angle_alpha   90.00
_cell.angle_beta   90.00
_cell.angle_gamma   90.00
#
_symmetry.space_group_name_H-M   'P 1'
#
loop_
_entity.id
_entity.type
_entity.pdbx_description
1 polymer ?
#
loop_
_entity_poly.entity_id
_entity_poly.type
_entity_poly.pdbx_seq_one_letter_code
_entity_poly.pdbx_strand_id
1 'polypeptide(L)' 'MRRFNNSIEITKRTLEKKEALILRLNKKPLSEEDINHYAKVFGFDSDEYTKEEKYLLAVNRYCYWHYN' A
#
# COMPACT_ATOMS: atom_id res chain seq x y z
N MET A 1 22.96 -7.13 16.94
CA MET A 1 21.95 -6.24 16.31
C MET A 1 21.77 -6.62 14.83
N ARG A 2 20.98 -7.65 14.48
CA ARG A 2 20.73 -8.08 13.06
C ARG A 2 19.40 -8.81 12.78
N ARG A 3 18.46 -8.90 13.73
CA ARG A 3 17.16 -9.57 13.49
C ARG A 3 16.07 -8.63 12.93
N PHE A 4 16.19 -7.32 13.15
CA PHE A 4 15.22 -6.33 12.70
C PHE A 4 15.31 -6.02 11.19
N ASN A 5 16.48 -6.20 10.56
CA ASN A 5 16.67 -5.91 9.14
C ASN A 5 15.98 -6.94 8.21
N ASN A 6 15.92 -8.22 8.60
CA ASN A 6 15.26 -9.25 7.77
C ASN A 6 13.75 -9.03 7.66
N SER A 7 13.10 -8.63 8.75
CA SER A 7 11.65 -8.37 8.75
C SER A 7 11.30 -7.16 7.88
N ILE A 8 12.15 -6.13 7.87
CA ILE A 8 11.99 -4.96 7.00
C ILE A 8 12.19 -5.36 5.52
N GLU A 9 13.18 -6.20 5.21
CA GLU A 9 13.45 -6.61 3.83
C GLU A 9 12.33 -7.49 3.24
N ILE A 10 11.77 -8.39 4.05
CA ILE A 10 10.60 -9.21 3.68
C ILE A 10 9.37 -8.31 3.46
N THR A 11 9.17 -7.34 4.35
CA THR A 11 8.07 -6.38 4.24
C THR A 11 8.22 -5.55 2.98
N LYS A 12 9.42 -5.03 2.69
CA LYS A 12 9.74 -4.26 1.48
C LYS A 12 9.49 -5.06 0.20
N ARG A 13 9.97 -6.31 0.10
CA ARG A 13 9.71 -7.18 -1.06
C ARG A 13 8.24 -7.49 -1.27
N THR A 14 7.48 -7.64 -0.17
CA THR A 14 6.04 -7.89 -0.25
C THR A 14 5.30 -6.66 -0.76
N LEU A 15 5.73 -5.47 -0.33
CA LEU A 15 5.18 -4.19 -0.74
C LEU A 15 5.52 -3.88 -2.21
N GLU A 16 6.76 -4.11 -2.65
CA GLU A 16 7.17 -3.97 -4.05
C GLU A 16 6.38 -4.90 -4.98
N LYS A 17 6.10 -6.14 -4.56
CA LYS A 17 5.27 -7.07 -5.34
C LYS A 17 3.82 -6.59 -5.45
N LYS A 18 3.27 -5.99 -4.39
CA LYS A 18 1.91 -5.42 -4.41
C LYS A 18 1.85 -4.18 -5.31
N GLU A 19 2.87 -3.33 -5.28
CA GLU A 19 3.00 -2.19 -6.20
C GLU A 19 3.11 -2.62 -7.66
N ALA A 20 3.96 -3.61 -7.95
CA ALA A 20 4.10 -4.18 -9.28
C ALA A 20 2.78 -4.79 -9.80
N LEU A 21 1.99 -5.39 -8.91
CA LEU A 21 0.66 -5.90 -9.25
C LEU A 21 -0.26 -4.74 -9.68
N ILE A 22 -0.28 -3.64 -8.95
CA ILE A 22 -1.10 -2.46 -9.28
C ILE A 22 -0.64 -1.76 -10.55
N LEU A 23 0.65 -1.59 -10.75
CA LEU A 23 1.18 -1.04 -11.99
C LEU A 23 0.81 -1.92 -13.19
N ARG A 24 0.82 -3.25 -13.03
CA ARG A 24 0.34 -4.19 -14.04
C ARG A 24 -1.16 -4.06 -14.32
N LEU A 25 -1.95 -3.87 -13.27
CA LEU A 25 -3.39 -3.96 -13.29
C LEU A 25 -4.07 -2.63 -13.69
N ASN A 26 -3.51 -1.51 -13.28
CA ASN A 26 -4.11 -0.18 -13.44
C ASN A 26 -3.36 0.72 -14.44
N LYS A 27 -2.18 0.28 -14.96
CA LYS A 27 -1.25 1.04 -15.83
C LYS A 27 -0.79 2.41 -15.28
N LYS A 28 -1.35 2.88 -14.16
CA LYS A 28 -1.02 4.12 -13.46
C LYS A 28 -1.06 3.88 -11.95
N PRO A 29 -0.17 4.50 -11.16
CA PRO A 29 -0.25 4.49 -9.70
C PRO A 29 -1.55 5.15 -9.23
N LEU A 30 -2.02 4.78 -8.03
CA LEU A 30 -3.17 5.43 -7.39
C LEU A 30 -2.89 6.93 -7.21
N SER A 31 -3.90 7.76 -7.46
CA SER A 31 -3.80 9.20 -7.22
C SER A 31 -3.83 9.52 -5.73
N GLU A 32 -3.38 10.71 -5.32
CA GLU A 32 -3.52 11.16 -3.92
C GLU A 32 -4.98 11.22 -3.47
N GLU A 33 -5.90 11.53 -4.40
CA GLU A 33 -7.33 11.52 -4.12
C GLU A 33 -7.83 10.10 -3.81
N ASP A 34 -7.40 9.10 -4.57
CA ASP A 34 -7.74 7.69 -4.30
C ASP A 34 -7.17 7.25 -2.95
N ILE A 35 -5.91 7.58 -2.65
CA ILE A 35 -5.27 7.22 -1.39
C ILE A 35 -6.03 7.82 -0.22
N ASN A 36 -6.39 9.10 -0.30
CA ASN A 36 -7.15 9.79 0.74
C ASN A 36 -8.57 9.22 0.88
N HIS A 37 -9.21 8.87 -0.23
CA HIS A 37 -10.50 8.20 -0.22
C HIS A 37 -10.42 6.86 0.54
N TYR A 38 -9.47 6.00 0.18
CA TYR A 38 -9.26 4.72 0.86
C TYR A 38 -8.86 4.91 2.34
N ALA A 39 -8.02 5.90 2.65
CA ALA A 39 -7.62 6.17 4.02
C ALA A 39 -8.81 6.50 4.92
N LYS A 40 -9.74 7.33 4.44
CA LYS A 40 -10.97 7.68 5.18
C LYS A 40 -11.93 6.51 5.31
N VAL A 41 -12.19 5.81 4.19
CA VAL A 41 -13.17 4.71 4.17
C VAL A 41 -12.74 3.56 5.09
N PHE A 42 -11.44 3.28 5.17
CA PHE A 42 -10.89 2.15 5.91
C PHE A 42 -10.20 2.52 7.23
N GLY A 43 -10.30 3.78 7.65
CA GLY A 43 -9.86 4.24 8.98
C GLY A 43 -8.35 4.27 9.19
N PHE A 44 -7.56 4.45 8.13
CA PHE A 44 -6.10 4.66 8.22
C PHE A 44 -5.67 6.09 7.86
N ASP A 45 -6.62 7.03 7.89
CA ASP A 45 -6.38 8.47 7.78
C ASP A 45 -5.93 9.08 9.12
N SER A 46 -4.89 8.50 9.73
CA SER A 46 -4.25 9.05 10.94
C SER A 46 -2.80 9.44 10.66
N ASP A 47 -2.23 10.27 11.52
CA ASP A 47 -0.80 10.62 11.49
C ASP A 47 0.11 9.47 11.93
N GLU A 48 -0.47 8.35 12.36
CA GLU A 48 0.28 7.14 12.73
C GLU A 48 0.91 6.44 11.52
N TYR A 49 0.42 6.74 10.31
CA TYR A 49 0.89 6.13 9.07
C TYR A 49 1.64 7.13 8.20
N THR A 50 2.82 6.73 7.74
CA THR A 50 3.58 7.49 6.74
C THR A 50 2.86 7.50 5.39
N LYS A 51 3.26 8.43 4.50
CA LYS A 51 2.70 8.54 3.14
C LYS A 51 2.83 7.23 2.34
N GLU A 52 3.96 6.53 2.48
CA GLU A 52 4.19 5.23 1.85
C GLU A 52 3.26 4.15 2.43
N GLU A 53 3.07 4.10 3.75
CA GLU A 53 2.17 3.13 4.38
C GLU A 53 0.71 3.37 3.97
N LYS A 54 0.26 4.63 3.94
CA LYS A 54 -1.08 4.99 3.44
C LYS A 54 -1.26 4.56 1.98
N TYR A 55 -0.26 4.78 1.14
CA TYR A 55 -0.29 4.32 -0.26
C TYR A 55 -0.42 2.80 -0.33
N LEU A 56 0.40 2.05 0.39
CA LEU A 56 0.41 0.59 0.35
C LEU A 56 -0.88 -0.04 0.91
N LEU A 57 -1.48 0.58 1.92
CA LEU A 57 -2.79 0.21 2.45
C LEU A 57 -3.89 0.49 1.43
N ALA A 58 -3.89 1.66 0.79
CA ALA A 58 -4.84 2.00 -0.28
C ALA A 58 -4.73 1.03 -1.47
N VAL A 59 -3.49 0.73 -1.88
CA VAL A 59 -3.13 -0.30 -2.86
C VAL A 59 -3.75 -1.65 -2.49
N ASN A 60 -3.58 -2.09 -1.25
CA ASN A 60 -4.13 -3.37 -0.81
C ASN A 60 -5.67 -3.41 -0.88
N ARG A 61 -6.35 -2.31 -0.51
CA ARG A 61 -7.81 -2.19 -0.59
C ARG A 61 -8.31 -2.15 -2.03
N TYR A 62 -7.66 -1.36 -2.89
CA TYR A 62 -7.94 -1.34 -4.31
C TYR A 62 -7.86 -2.75 -4.92
N CYS A 63 -6.77 -3.49 -4.65
CA CYS A 63 -6.62 -4.85 -5.11
C CYS A 63 -7.73 -5.79 -4.62
N TYR A 64 -8.11 -5.69 -3.33
CA TYR A 64 -9.16 -6.52 -2.74
C TYR A 64 -10.53 -6.29 -3.40
N TRP A 65 -10.86 -5.07 -3.81
CA TRP A 65 -12.17 -4.72 -4.36
C TRP A 65 -12.29 -4.95 -5.87
N HIS A 66 -11.20 -4.80 -6.62
CA HIS A 66 -11.23 -4.87 -8.08
C HIS A 66 -10.79 -6.21 -8.66
N TYR A 67 -10.15 -7.08 -7.85
CA TYR A 67 -9.55 -8.33 -8.32
C TYR A 67 -9.90 -9.56 -7.46
N ASN A 68 -10.90 -9.46 -6.57
CA ASN A 68 -11.60 -10.60 -5.98
C ASN A 68 -12.92 -10.87 -6.68
#